data_AF-A0AA36H9R6-F1
#
_entry.id   AF-A0AA36H9R6-F1
#
_cell.length_a   1.000
_cell.length_b   1.000
_cell.length_c   1.000
_cell.angle_alpha   90.00
_cell.angle_beta   90.00
_cell.angle_gamma   90.00
#
_symmetry.space_group_name_H-M   'P 1'
#
loop_
_entity.id
_entity.type
_entity.pdbx_description
1 polymer ?
#
loop_
_entity_poly.entity_id
_entity_poly.type
_entity_poly.pdbx_seq_one_letter_code
_entity_poly.pdbx_strand_id
1 'polypeptide(L)'
;MGGYPNPRDCSKCICPDGYGGRLCDEKPSGCGEVYRAKSKVQILEQDFGESGEESDDFIKCTFWIKADKGRKIEIRLKDAVAEVTSDSGCVFAGVEIKLQKDQLLTGYRFCTKQGGEDKVFVSKTDTVPVILYRSMGMVMATLEYRMI
;
A
#
# COMPACT_ATOMS: atom_id res chain seq x y z
N MET A 1 9.53 13.33 1.54
CA MET A 1 8.93 12.86 0.28
C MET A 1 8.02 13.96 -0.22
N GLY A 2 7.66 13.92 -1.51
CA GLY A 2 7.01 15.04 -2.20
C GLY A 2 5.91 14.55 -3.12
N GLY A 3 5.21 15.51 -3.71
CA GLY A 3 4.26 15.31 -4.80
C GLY A 3 4.54 16.33 -5.89
N TYR A 4 3.56 16.60 -6.74
CA TYR A 4 3.65 17.69 -7.70
C TYR A 4 3.05 18.95 -7.08
N PRO A 5 3.67 20.14 -7.24
CA PRO A 5 3.09 21.39 -6.74
C PRO A 5 1.66 21.55 -7.27
N ASN A 6 0.71 21.89 -6.37
CA ASN A 6 -0.66 22.08 -6.80
C ASN A 6 -0.78 23.37 -7.63
N PRO A 7 -1.30 23.32 -8.88
CA PRO A 7 -1.32 24.47 -9.78
C PRO A 7 -2.27 25.59 -9.31
N ARG A 8 -3.20 25.31 -8.40
CA ARG A 8 -4.12 26.30 -7.82
C ARG A 8 -3.66 26.81 -6.45
N ASP A 9 -2.68 26.17 -5.83
CA ASP A 9 -2.24 26.46 -4.47
C ASP A 9 -0.80 25.96 -4.25
N CYS A 10 0.20 26.81 -4.53
CA CYS A 10 1.61 26.45 -4.45
C CYS A 10 2.08 26.11 -3.02
N SER A 11 1.24 26.29 -1.99
CA SER A 11 1.58 25.95 -0.61
C SER A 11 1.42 24.46 -0.30
N LYS A 12 0.78 23.69 -1.19
CA LYS A 12 0.52 22.26 -1.06
C LYS A 12 0.88 21.46 -2.30
N CYS A 13 1.04 20.16 -2.11
CA CYS A 13 1.32 19.20 -3.16
C CYS A 13 0.07 18.37 -3.51
N ILE A 14 -0.02 17.92 -4.76
CA ILE A 14 -0.85 16.80 -5.19
C ILE A 14 -0.07 15.53 -4.88
N CYS A 15 -0.60 14.67 -4.01
CA CYS A 15 0.11 13.52 -3.49
C CYS A 15 -0.08 12.26 -4.32
N PRO A 16 0.97 11.43 -4.47
CA PRO A 16 0.81 10.09 -5.00
C PRO A 16 0.01 9.21 -4.04
N ASP A 17 -0.55 8.12 -4.56
CA ASP A 17 -1.26 7.14 -3.76
C ASP A 17 -0.41 6.62 -2.60
N GLY A 18 -1.04 6.54 -1.42
CA GLY A 18 -0.38 6.16 -0.18
C GLY A 18 0.31 7.29 0.57
N TYR A 19 0.25 8.55 0.08
CA TYR A 19 0.81 9.73 0.73
C TYR A 19 -0.22 10.85 0.87
N GLY A 20 -0.09 11.65 1.94
CA GLY A 20 -0.95 12.76 2.25
C GLY A 20 -0.22 13.87 3.02
N GLY A 21 -0.99 14.79 3.58
CA GLY A 21 -0.45 16.00 4.20
C GLY A 21 -0.08 17.06 3.15
N ARG A 22 0.32 18.23 3.64
CA ARG A 22 0.59 19.38 2.76
C ARG A 22 1.74 19.14 1.78
N LEU A 23 2.75 18.37 2.22
CA LEU A 23 3.97 18.10 1.45
C LEU A 23 4.08 16.64 0.98
N CYS A 24 3.04 15.81 1.15
CA CYS A 24 3.08 14.38 0.81
C CYS A 24 4.11 13.58 1.60
N ASP A 25 4.28 13.92 2.87
CA ASP A 25 5.18 13.30 3.83
C ASP A 25 4.45 12.68 5.04
N GLU A 26 3.12 12.65 4.97
CA GLU A 26 2.24 12.05 5.98
C GLU A 26 1.44 10.87 5.41
N LYS A 27 0.94 9.98 6.27
CA LYS A 27 -0.03 8.96 5.86
C LYS A 27 -1.31 9.69 5.43
N PRO A 28 -1.98 9.28 4.33
CA PRO A 28 -3.29 9.79 3.98
C PRO A 28 -4.27 9.70 5.15
N SER A 29 -5.14 10.71 5.26
CA SER A 29 -6.32 10.66 6.12
C SER A 29 -7.25 9.51 5.72
N GLY A 30 -8.06 9.03 6.66
CA GLY A 30 -8.89 7.85 6.48
C GLY A 30 -8.33 6.64 7.22
N CYS A 31 -8.75 5.44 6.82
CA CYS A 31 -8.41 4.22 7.55
C CYS A 31 -6.95 3.78 7.35
N GLY A 32 -6.57 2.78 8.15
CA GLY A 32 -5.22 2.23 8.24
C GLY A 32 -4.30 2.99 9.19
N GLU A 33 -3.12 2.44 9.44
CA GLU A 33 -2.26 2.83 10.56
C GLU A 33 -0.78 2.95 10.18
N VAL A 34 0.03 3.48 11.10
CA VAL A 34 1.49 3.52 10.97
C VAL A 34 2.12 2.48 11.89
N TYR A 35 2.76 1.48 11.31
CA TYR A 35 3.55 0.47 12.00
C TYR A 35 5.04 0.78 11.96
N ARG A 36 5.73 0.47 13.06
CA ARG A 36 7.21 0.48 13.10
C ARG A 36 7.75 -0.93 12.90
N ALA A 37 8.61 -1.09 11.91
CA ALA A 37 9.31 -2.34 11.64
C ALA A 37 10.45 -2.55 12.65
N LYS A 38 10.51 -3.74 13.23
CA LYS A 38 11.59 -4.23 14.08
C LYS A 38 12.45 -5.22 13.30
N SER A 39 13.60 -5.58 13.84
CA SER A 39 14.46 -6.61 13.25
C SER A 39 13.83 -8.03 13.32
N LYS A 40 12.86 -8.23 14.22
CA LYS A 40 12.06 -9.47 14.29
C LYS A 40 10.93 -9.41 13.27
N VAL A 41 10.60 -10.55 12.68
CA VAL A 41 9.43 -10.70 11.80
C VAL A 41 8.15 -10.30 12.53
N GLN A 42 7.37 -9.45 11.87
CA GLN A 42 6.03 -9.00 12.25
C GLN A 42 5.06 -9.36 11.13
N ILE A 43 3.77 -9.47 11.46
CA ILE A 43 2.70 -9.78 10.50
C ILE A 43 1.78 -8.57 10.39
N LEU A 44 1.39 -8.24 9.16
CA LEU A 44 0.29 -7.35 8.86
C LEU A 44 -0.76 -8.19 8.13
N GLU A 45 -1.93 -8.32 8.74
CA GLU A 45 -3.08 -9.05 8.21
C GLU A 45 -4.27 -8.10 8.28
N GLN A 46 -4.87 -7.81 7.13
CA GLN A 46 -5.92 -6.82 6.98
C GLN A 46 -6.95 -7.27 5.94
N ASP A 47 -8.21 -6.98 6.22
CA ASP A 47 -9.35 -7.07 5.33
C ASP A 47 -9.97 -5.67 5.10
N PHE A 48 -10.58 -5.47 3.94
CA PHE A 48 -11.15 -4.18 3.57
C PHE A 48 -12.31 -4.33 2.57
N GLY A 49 -13.44 -3.67 2.89
CA GLY A 49 -14.67 -3.72 2.11
C GLY A 49 -15.57 -4.89 2.50
N GLU A 50 -16.78 -4.91 1.94
CA GLU A 50 -17.76 -5.98 2.14
C GLU A 50 -18.04 -6.72 0.82
N SER A 51 -18.48 -7.98 0.94
CA SER A 51 -18.75 -8.80 -0.23
C SER A 51 -19.96 -8.31 -1.00
N GLY A 52 -19.84 -8.27 -2.33
CA GLY A 52 -20.87 -7.74 -3.23
C GLY A 52 -21.04 -6.21 -3.20
N GLU A 53 -20.20 -5.47 -2.47
CA GLU A 53 -20.28 -4.01 -2.41
C GLU A 53 -19.61 -3.36 -3.63
N GLU A 54 -20.24 -2.35 -4.21
CA GLU A 54 -19.72 -1.58 -5.35
C GLU A 54 -19.64 -0.08 -5.00
N SER A 55 -18.67 0.60 -5.62
CA SER A 55 -18.46 2.04 -5.47
C SER A 55 -18.02 2.63 -6.81
N ASP A 56 -18.58 3.79 -7.17
CA ASP A 56 -18.22 4.53 -8.38
C ASP A 56 -16.73 4.92 -8.37
N ASP A 57 -16.20 5.23 -7.19
CA ASP A 57 -14.80 5.59 -6.96
C ASP A 57 -14.05 4.48 -6.21
N PHE A 58 -12.72 4.42 -6.41
CA PHE A 58 -11.85 3.58 -5.60
C PHE A 58 -11.74 4.11 -4.17
N ILE A 59 -12.15 3.29 -3.22
CA ILE A 59 -11.91 3.54 -1.80
C ILE A 59 -10.60 2.85 -1.42
N LYS A 60 -9.81 3.51 -0.56
CA LYS A 60 -8.45 3.07 -0.21
C LYS A 60 -8.26 3.05 1.31
N CYS A 61 -7.60 2.01 1.80
CA CYS A 61 -7.12 1.90 3.18
C CYS A 61 -5.60 1.80 3.20
N THR A 62 -4.93 2.78 3.81
CA THR A 62 -3.47 2.91 3.72
C THR A 62 -2.80 2.63 5.05
N PHE A 63 -1.87 1.68 5.04
CA PHE A 63 -0.98 1.36 6.14
C PHE A 63 0.45 1.76 5.78
N TRP A 64 1.19 2.31 6.72
CA TRP A 64 2.61 2.64 6.56
C TRP A 64 3.46 1.73 7.42
N ILE A 65 4.40 1.03 6.82
CA ILE A 65 5.45 0.34 7.56
C ILE A 65 6.70 1.22 7.51
N LYS A 66 7.16 1.69 8.67
CA LYS A 66 8.33 2.56 8.81
C LYS A 66 9.49 1.84 9.49
N ALA A 67 10.66 1.92 8.90
CA ALA A 67 11.93 1.55 9.49
C ALA A 67 12.67 2.79 10.00
N ASP A 68 13.75 2.56 10.75
CA ASP A 68 14.65 3.65 11.13
C ASP A 68 15.34 4.22 9.89
N LYS A 69 15.71 5.50 9.96
CA LYS A 69 16.30 6.23 8.83
C LYS A 69 17.53 5.49 8.27
N GLY A 70 17.53 5.23 6.97
CA GLY A 70 18.62 4.52 6.28
C GLY A 70 18.54 3.00 6.33
N ARG A 71 17.59 2.43 7.08
CA ARG A 71 17.28 1.00 7.09
C ARG A 71 16.25 0.67 6.01
N LYS A 72 16.16 -0.60 5.65
CA LYS A 72 15.19 -1.09 4.67
C LYS A 72 14.20 -2.02 5.33
N ILE A 73 13.13 -2.32 4.62
CA ILE A 73 12.09 -3.24 5.05
C ILE A 73 12.08 -4.40 4.07
N GLU A 74 12.29 -5.59 4.61
CA GLU A 74 12.01 -6.84 3.91
C GLU A 74 10.53 -7.15 4.07
N ILE A 75 9.84 -7.45 2.97
CA ILE A 75 8.43 -7.84 2.94
C ILE A 75 8.30 -9.18 2.24
N ARG A 76 7.60 -10.12 2.86
CA ARG A 76 7.16 -11.36 2.23
C ARG A 76 5.64 -11.36 2.15
N LEU A 77 5.12 -11.43 0.94
CA LEU A 77 3.67 -11.52 0.73
C LEU A 77 3.22 -12.97 1.00
N LYS A 78 2.28 -13.13 1.94
CA LYS A 78 1.75 -14.44 2.32
C LYS A 78 0.43 -14.71 1.61
N ASP A 79 -0.44 -13.72 1.59
CA ASP A 79 -1.73 -13.80 0.92
C ASP A 79 -2.17 -12.43 0.39
N ALA A 80 -2.87 -12.43 -0.73
CA ALA A 80 -3.54 -11.27 -1.31
C ALA A 80 -4.72 -11.77 -2.13
N VAL A 81 -5.93 -11.55 -1.65
CA VAL A 81 -7.17 -12.03 -2.29
C VAL A 81 -8.13 -10.87 -2.46
N ALA A 82 -8.47 -10.56 -3.70
CA ALA A 82 -9.67 -9.80 -4.01
C ALA A 82 -10.82 -10.78 -4.29
N GLU A 83 -12.05 -10.38 -3.99
CA GLU A 83 -13.24 -11.13 -4.36
C GLU A 83 -13.43 -11.16 -5.89
N VAL A 84 -13.22 -10.02 -6.54
CA VAL A 84 -13.34 -9.88 -7.99
C VAL A 84 -11.96 -9.95 -8.64
N THR A 85 -11.69 -11.07 -9.33
CA THR A 85 -10.36 -11.41 -9.87
C THR A 85 -10.37 -11.71 -11.37
N SER A 86 -11.52 -11.55 -12.04
CA SER A 86 -11.71 -11.93 -13.45
C SER A 86 -10.86 -11.11 -14.44
N ASP A 87 -10.32 -9.97 -14.01
CA ASP A 87 -9.64 -9.03 -14.88
C ASP A 87 -8.13 -8.98 -14.60
N SER A 88 -7.35 -9.05 -15.68
CA SER A 88 -5.89 -8.95 -15.60
C SER A 88 -5.47 -7.60 -15.01
N GLY A 89 -4.61 -7.62 -13.99
CA GLY A 89 -3.98 -6.42 -13.43
C GLY A 89 -4.60 -5.85 -12.15
N CYS A 90 -5.52 -6.58 -11.50
CA CYS A 90 -6.16 -6.16 -10.24
C CYS A 90 -6.93 -4.85 -10.42
N VAL A 91 -7.82 -4.83 -11.42
CA VAL A 91 -8.50 -3.59 -11.83
C VAL A 91 -9.45 -3.09 -10.75
N PHE A 92 -10.26 -3.98 -10.16
CA PHE A 92 -11.34 -3.57 -9.25
C PHE A 92 -10.94 -3.57 -7.78
N ALA A 93 -10.06 -4.46 -7.36
CA ALA A 93 -9.61 -4.54 -5.98
C ALA A 93 -8.25 -5.22 -5.87
N GLY A 94 -7.52 -4.90 -4.81
CA GLY A 94 -6.23 -5.50 -4.52
C GLY A 94 -5.43 -4.75 -3.46
N VAL A 95 -4.19 -5.18 -3.29
CA VAL A 95 -3.18 -4.51 -2.46
C VAL A 95 -2.08 -3.95 -3.35
N GLU A 96 -1.75 -2.67 -3.16
CA GLU A 96 -0.56 -2.03 -3.72
C GLU A 96 0.52 -1.88 -2.64
N ILE A 97 1.72 -2.36 -2.92
CA ILE A 97 2.89 -2.25 -2.02
C ILE A 97 3.97 -1.44 -2.71
N LYS A 98 4.28 -0.25 -2.18
CA LYS A 98 5.27 0.65 -2.79
C LYS A 98 6.66 0.43 -2.21
N LEU A 99 7.47 -0.36 -2.93
CA LEU A 99 8.83 -0.77 -2.52
C LEU A 99 9.93 -0.06 -3.30
N GLN A 100 9.58 0.57 -4.43
CA GLN A 100 10.50 1.22 -5.36
C GLN A 100 11.07 2.55 -4.83
N LYS A 101 12.12 3.06 -5.48
CA LYS A 101 12.73 4.35 -5.10
C LYS A 101 11.81 5.53 -5.42
N ASP A 102 11.18 5.50 -6.60
CA ASP A 102 10.27 6.55 -7.04
C ASP A 102 8.84 6.25 -6.58
N GLN A 103 8.42 6.96 -5.55
CA GLN A 103 7.16 6.75 -4.87
C GLN A 103 6.01 7.55 -5.51
N LEU A 104 6.30 8.32 -6.56
CA LEU A 104 5.28 8.94 -7.42
C LEU A 104 4.60 7.90 -8.33
N LEU A 105 5.27 6.78 -8.60
CA LEU A 105 4.78 5.70 -9.46
C LEU A 105 3.97 4.67 -8.66
N THR A 106 3.07 3.96 -9.35
CA THR A 106 2.35 2.81 -8.82
C THR A 106 3.33 1.72 -8.35
N GLY A 107 3.06 1.17 -7.17
CA GLY A 107 3.80 0.04 -6.61
C GLY A 107 3.43 -1.31 -7.23
N TYR A 108 3.90 -2.39 -6.59
CA TYR A 108 3.49 -3.74 -6.97
C TYR A 108 2.04 -4.00 -6.55
N ARG A 109 1.22 -4.51 -7.47
CA ARG A 109 -0.20 -4.82 -7.21
C ARG A 109 -0.44 -6.32 -7.17
N PHE A 110 -1.20 -6.76 -6.18
CA PHE A 110 -1.60 -8.15 -5.99
C PHE A 110 -3.09 -8.23 -5.64
N CYS A 111 -3.78 -9.22 -6.18
CA CYS A 111 -5.21 -9.47 -5.95
C CYS A 111 -5.55 -10.96 -5.98
N THR A 112 -4.56 -11.82 -6.24
CA THR A 112 -4.70 -13.26 -6.18
C THR A 112 -3.48 -13.84 -5.48
N LYS A 113 -3.67 -15.04 -4.93
CA LYS A 113 -2.60 -15.88 -4.40
C LYS A 113 -1.49 -16.12 -5.42
N GLN A 114 -1.87 -16.30 -6.68
CA GLN A 114 -0.95 -16.61 -7.76
C GLN A 114 -0.05 -15.41 -8.10
N GLY A 115 1.26 -15.61 -7.97
CA GLY A 115 2.27 -14.64 -8.37
C GLY A 115 2.79 -13.74 -7.24
N GLY A 116 2.25 -13.87 -6.03
CA GLY A 116 2.71 -13.17 -4.82
C GLY A 116 3.33 -14.08 -3.75
N GLU A 117 2.90 -15.35 -3.69
CA GLU A 117 3.29 -16.32 -2.66
C GLU A 117 4.81 -16.50 -2.58
N ASP A 118 5.32 -16.43 -1.34
CA ASP A 118 6.73 -16.62 -0.96
C ASP A 118 7.75 -15.68 -1.63
N LYS A 119 7.29 -14.68 -2.38
CA LYS A 119 8.18 -13.64 -2.90
C LYS A 119 8.64 -12.76 -1.75
N VAL A 120 9.96 -12.58 -1.69
CA VAL A 120 10.61 -11.67 -0.76
C VAL A 120 11.01 -10.41 -1.53
N PHE A 121 10.56 -9.26 -1.06
CA PHE A 121 10.87 -7.96 -1.60
C PHE A 121 11.64 -7.14 -0.57
N VAL A 122 12.50 -6.25 -1.05
CA VAL A 122 13.26 -5.33 -0.19
C VAL A 122 12.98 -3.90 -0.63
N SER A 123 12.53 -3.07 0.31
CA SER A 123 12.25 -1.67 0.04
C SER A 123 13.51 -0.89 -0.36
N LYS A 124 13.32 0.14 -1.18
CA LYS A 124 14.36 1.13 -1.49
C LYS A 124 14.28 2.36 -0.57
N THR A 125 13.24 2.44 0.26
CA THR A 125 12.92 3.54 1.17
C THR A 125 12.73 3.01 2.60
N ASP A 126 12.79 3.90 3.58
CA ASP A 126 12.51 3.58 5.00
C ASP A 126 11.00 3.56 5.33
N THR A 127 10.15 3.97 4.40
CA THR A 127 8.69 3.98 4.53
C THR A 127 8.09 3.19 3.37
N VAL A 128 7.27 2.20 3.68
CA VAL A 128 6.53 1.38 2.71
C VAL A 128 5.03 1.57 2.92
N PRO A 129 4.37 2.30 2.03
CA PRO A 129 2.91 2.27 1.92
C PRO A 129 2.42 0.90 1.44
N VAL A 130 1.46 0.35 2.19
CA VAL A 130 0.63 -0.81 1.85
C VAL A 130 -0.79 -0.30 1.72
N ILE A 131 -1.35 -0.37 0.52
CA ILE A 131 -2.61 0.28 0.18
C ILE A 131 -3.59 -0.81 -0.27
N LEU A 132 -4.59 -1.09 0.55
CA LEU A 132 -5.73 -1.89 0.11
C LEU A 132 -6.67 -0.95 -0.65
N TYR A 133 -7.08 -1.33 -1.86
CA TYR A 133 -8.01 -0.55 -2.68
C TYR A 133 -9.12 -1.44 -3.20
N ARG A 134 -10.32 -0.87 -3.32
CA ARG A 134 -11.45 -1.53 -3.97
C ARG A 134 -12.44 -0.51 -4.55
N SER A 135 -13.01 -0.86 -5.69
CA SER A 135 -14.26 -0.32 -6.23
C SER A 135 -15.36 -1.39 -6.25
N MET A 136 -15.01 -2.68 -6.15
CA MET A 136 -15.95 -3.80 -6.11
C MET A 136 -15.45 -4.92 -5.19
N GLY A 137 -16.36 -5.44 -4.37
CA GLY A 137 -16.14 -6.53 -3.43
C GLY A 137 -15.12 -6.20 -2.33
N MET A 138 -14.75 -7.24 -1.59
CA MET A 138 -13.75 -7.14 -0.53
C MET A 138 -12.33 -7.50 -0.99
N VAL A 139 -11.34 -7.05 -0.23
CA VAL A 139 -9.92 -7.42 -0.39
C VAL A 139 -9.31 -7.82 0.96
N MET A 140 -8.49 -8.86 0.95
CA MET A 140 -7.69 -9.32 2.09
C MET A 140 -6.21 -9.38 1.71
N ALA A 141 -5.33 -9.00 2.63
CA ALA A 141 -3.89 -9.07 2.45
C ALA A 141 -3.19 -9.46 3.75
N THR A 142 -2.29 -10.43 3.64
CA THR A 142 -1.41 -10.89 4.72
C THR A 142 0.04 -10.83 4.26
N LEU A 143 0.88 -10.11 5.00
CA LEU A 143 2.31 -10.03 4.75
C LEU A 143 3.12 -10.17 6.03
N GLU A 144 4.31 -10.73 5.88
CA GLU A 144 5.37 -10.70 6.89
C GLU A 144 6.32 -9.54 6.56
N TYR A 145 6.77 -8.80 7.57
CA TYR A 145 7.72 -7.72 7.40
C TYR A 145 8.76 -7.68 8.53
N ARG A 146 9.95 -7.21 8.21
CA ARG A 146 10.99 -6.87 9.19
C ARG A 146 11.92 -5.79 8.66
N MET A 147 12.53 -5.06 9.58
CA MET A 147 13.60 -4.12 9.28
C MET A 147 14.92 -4.88 9.04
N ILE A 148 15.64 -4.49 7.99
CA ILE A 148 16.97 -5.01 7.63
C ILE A 148 18.00 -3.92 7.42
#